data_AF-A0A9E0HBL9-F1
#
_entry.id   AF-A0A9E0HBL9-F1
#
_cell.length_a   1.000
_cell.length_b   1.000
_cell.length_c   1.000
_cell.angle_alpha   90.00
_cell.angle_beta   90.00
_cell.angle_gamma   90.00
#
_symmetry.space_group_name_H-M   'P 1'
#
loop_
_entity.id
_entity.type
_entity.pdbx_description
1 polymer ?
#
loop_
_entity_poly.entity_id
_entity_poly.type
_entity_poly.pdbx_seq_one_letter_code
_entity_poly.pdbx_strand_id
1 'polypeptide(L)'
;MADQRATAAPAERDGIYRDFDAFMKQAIRDYYDRGWSSRKGNFIALLIASGGGRTLGMAKDSVVDGTGTKKVAIGAGLALALQVGLRFALGGPLALVLTAAAGASMLAYLVRNQKDVLQKVQRYRGVIAETEKKYASTVSGWRDGNYDLAQRNLMIDGLLKRFVSDVDEA
;
A
#
# COMPACT_ATOMS: atom_id res chain seq x y z
N MET A 1 -26.11 24.25 23.80
CA MET A 1 -24.93 23.56 23.23
C MET A 1 -25.26 22.07 23.09
N ALA A 2 -26.08 21.74 22.10
CA ALA A 2 -26.46 20.38 21.76
C ALA A 2 -26.98 20.46 20.32
N ASP A 3 -26.21 19.91 19.38
CA ASP A 3 -26.64 19.13 18.19
C ASP A 3 -25.56 19.13 17.09
N GLN A 4 -24.42 18.50 17.34
CA GLN A 4 -23.44 18.13 16.29
C GLN A 4 -23.14 16.62 16.30
N ARG A 5 -24.02 15.80 16.90
CA ARG A 5 -23.88 14.34 16.91
C ARG A 5 -24.54 13.65 15.71
N ALA A 6 -25.15 14.39 14.78
CA ALA A 6 -26.02 13.84 13.75
C ALA A 6 -25.55 14.02 12.29
N THR A 7 -24.29 14.39 12.02
CA THR A 7 -23.85 14.62 10.62
C THR A 7 -22.48 14.07 10.24
N ALA A 8 -21.95 13.11 11.01
CA ALA A 8 -20.90 12.24 10.53
C ALA A 8 -21.50 11.27 9.51
N ALA A 9 -21.49 11.66 8.24
CA ALA A 9 -22.05 10.91 7.12
C ALA A 9 -21.45 9.48 7.04
N PRO A 10 -22.21 8.49 6.51
CA PRO A 10 -21.75 7.10 6.33
C PRO A 10 -20.45 6.93 5.54
N ALA A 11 -19.99 7.96 4.80
CA ALA A 11 -18.70 8.01 4.13
C ALA A 11 -17.49 7.89 5.10
N GLU A 12 -17.66 8.26 6.37
CA GLU A 12 -16.60 8.18 7.38
C GLU A 12 -16.31 6.74 7.82
N ARG A 13 -17.26 5.81 7.62
CA ARG A 13 -17.11 4.38 7.93
C ARG A 13 -16.41 3.56 6.83
N ASP A 14 -16.35 4.07 5.60
CA ASP A 14 -15.87 3.32 4.43
C ASP A 14 -14.65 3.94 3.72
N GLY A 15 -14.05 5.00 4.28
CA GLY A 15 -12.93 5.73 3.68
C GLY A 15 -11.55 5.49 4.32
N ILE A 16 -10.55 6.25 3.84
CA ILE A 16 -9.15 6.26 4.33
C ILE A 16 -8.98 6.54 5.83
N TYR A 17 -10.04 7.02 6.47
CA TYR A 17 -10.07 7.41 7.87
C TYR A 17 -10.33 6.25 8.81
N ARG A 18 -10.69 5.06 8.31
CA ARG A 18 -11.04 3.92 9.17
C ARG A 18 -9.82 3.29 9.82
N ASP A 19 -8.83 2.96 9.01
CA ASP A 19 -7.60 2.28 9.40
C ASP A 19 -6.52 2.53 8.34
N PHE A 20 -5.27 2.15 8.65
CA PHE A 20 -4.16 2.32 7.74
C PHE A 20 -4.28 1.46 6.48
N ASP A 21 -4.99 0.32 6.53
CA ASP A 21 -5.22 -0.50 5.34
C ASP A 21 -6.16 0.21 4.34
N ALA A 22 -7.18 0.91 4.82
CA ALA A 22 -8.07 1.75 4.00
C ALA A 22 -7.31 2.92 3.38
N PHE A 23 -6.43 3.56 4.16
CA PHE A 23 -5.49 4.57 3.65
C PHE A 23 -4.63 4.03 2.52
N MET A 24 -4.00 2.86 2.72
CA MET A 24 -3.13 2.24 1.70
C MET A 24 -3.89 1.82 0.44
N LYS A 25 -5.12 1.31 0.57
CA LYS A 25 -5.98 0.97 -0.58
C LYS A 25 -6.30 2.20 -1.42
N GLN A 26 -6.61 3.34 -0.79
CA GLN A 26 -6.83 4.57 -1.52
C GLN A 26 -5.54 5.08 -2.16
N ALA A 27 -4.40 5.02 -1.46
CA ALA A 27 -3.12 5.45 -2.02
C ALA A 27 -2.74 4.67 -3.29
N ILE A 28 -2.95 3.35 -3.28
CA ILE A 28 -2.72 2.49 -4.46
C ILE A 28 -3.68 2.85 -5.60
N ARG A 29 -4.94 3.18 -5.29
CA ARG A 29 -5.93 3.64 -6.28
C ARG A 29 -5.52 4.97 -6.89
N ASP A 30 -5.19 5.96 -6.08
CA ASP A 30 -4.73 7.27 -6.55
C ASP A 30 -3.48 7.15 -7.41
N TYR A 31 -2.54 6.27 -7.03
CA TYR A 31 -1.36 6.00 -7.84
C TYR A 31 -1.71 5.32 -9.18
N TYR A 32 -2.69 4.41 -9.18
CA TYR A 32 -3.17 3.75 -10.39
C TYR A 32 -3.75 4.76 -11.38
N ASP A 33 -4.65 5.62 -10.88
CA ASP A 33 -5.40 6.60 -11.66
C ASP A 33 -4.50 7.71 -12.25
N ARG A 34 -3.33 7.97 -11.64
CA ARG A 34 -2.29 8.88 -12.17
C ARG A 34 -1.53 8.34 -13.40
N GLY A 35 -1.87 7.14 -13.89
CA GLY A 35 -1.28 6.58 -15.10
C GLY A 35 -0.16 5.56 -14.84
N TRP A 36 -0.48 4.50 -14.10
CA TRP A 36 0.46 3.44 -13.69
C TRP A 36 1.28 2.82 -14.82
N SER A 37 0.75 2.77 -16.06
CA SER A 37 1.42 2.15 -17.21
C SER A 37 2.75 2.85 -17.55
N SER A 38 2.80 4.18 -17.38
CA SER A 38 4.01 4.99 -17.55
C SER A 38 5.01 4.85 -16.39
N ARG A 39 4.53 4.40 -15.22
CA ARG A 39 5.28 4.29 -13.95
C ARG A 39 5.28 2.88 -13.40
N LYS A 40 5.35 1.91 -14.31
CA LYS A 40 5.07 0.50 -14.03
C LYS A 40 5.95 -0.09 -12.94
N GLY A 41 7.23 0.24 -12.93
CA GLY A 41 8.18 -0.22 -11.91
C GLY A 41 7.81 0.29 -10.51
N ASN A 42 7.40 1.55 -10.41
CA ASN A 42 7.01 2.18 -9.14
C ASN A 42 5.69 1.58 -8.65
N PHE A 43 4.70 1.39 -9.54
CA PHE A 43 3.44 0.76 -9.16
C PHE A 43 3.62 -0.69 -8.68
N ILE A 44 4.40 -1.51 -9.39
CA ILE A 44 4.70 -2.89 -8.98
C ILE A 44 5.44 -2.92 -7.64
N ALA A 45 6.44 -2.05 -7.46
CA ALA A 45 7.16 -1.95 -6.21
C ALA A 45 6.26 -1.51 -5.05
N LEU A 46 5.35 -0.56 -5.27
CA LEU A 46 4.36 -0.11 -4.30
C LEU A 46 3.43 -1.25 -3.88
N LEU A 47 2.90 -2.02 -4.85
CA LEU A 47 2.04 -3.19 -4.57
C LEU A 47 2.76 -4.27 -3.75
N ILE A 48 4.03 -4.56 -4.09
CA ILE A 48 4.84 -5.52 -3.36
C ILE A 48 5.18 -4.99 -1.95
N ALA A 49 5.45 -3.69 -1.81
CA ALA A 49 5.75 -3.08 -0.52
C ALA A 49 4.53 -2.99 0.40
N SER A 50 3.34 -2.71 -0.15
CA SER A 50 2.09 -2.49 0.60
C SER A 50 1.41 -3.76 1.10
N GLY A 51 1.49 -4.87 0.35
CA GLY A 51 0.83 -6.13 0.71
C GLY A 51 1.65 -7.39 0.47
N GLY A 52 2.63 -7.32 -0.43
CA GLY A 52 3.52 -8.45 -0.76
C GLY A 52 4.67 -8.68 0.24
N GLY A 53 4.87 -7.77 1.20
CA GLY A 53 6.03 -7.75 2.08
C GLY A 53 5.89 -8.48 3.42
N ARG A 54 4.68 -8.62 3.96
CA ARG A 54 4.43 -9.41 5.19
C ARG A 54 4.79 -10.89 4.99
N THR A 55 4.75 -11.40 3.76
CA THR A 55 5.20 -12.76 3.41
C THR A 55 6.69 -12.84 3.06
N LEU A 56 7.35 -11.75 2.66
CA LEU A 56 8.79 -11.73 2.38
C LEU A 56 9.65 -11.68 3.64
N GLY A 57 9.13 -11.15 4.76
CA GLY A 57 9.75 -11.29 6.08
C GLY A 57 9.80 -12.76 6.52
N MET A 58 8.71 -13.50 6.30
CA MET A 58 8.66 -14.95 6.52
C MET A 58 9.50 -15.76 5.50
N ALA A 59 9.79 -15.18 4.32
CA ALA A 59 10.70 -15.77 3.34
C ALA A 59 12.18 -15.62 3.71
N LYS A 60 12.55 -14.65 4.57
CA LYS A 60 13.93 -14.51 5.07
C LYS A 60 14.25 -15.51 6.18
N ASP A 61 13.28 -15.78 7.06
CA ASP A 61 13.42 -16.82 8.10
C ASP A 61 13.40 -18.25 7.54
N SER A 62 13.07 -18.44 6.25
CA SER A 62 13.14 -19.74 5.56
C SER A 62 14.38 -19.92 4.69
N VAL A 63 15.34 -18.98 4.71
CA VAL A 63 16.58 -19.05 3.92
C VAL A 63 17.76 -19.68 4.68
N VAL A 64 17.63 -19.95 5.98
CA VAL A 64 18.59 -20.75 6.74
C VAL A 64 17.84 -21.70 7.65
N ASP A 65 17.44 -22.86 7.12
CA ASP A 65 17.57 -24.07 7.91
C ASP A 65 17.85 -25.26 6.98
N GLY A 66 18.94 -25.95 7.30
CA GLY A 66 19.53 -26.98 6.47
C GLY A 66 18.80 -28.30 6.56
N THR A 67 17.49 -28.38 6.34
CA THR A 67 16.74 -29.65 6.28
C THR A 67 15.32 -29.44 5.72
N GLY A 68 15.14 -29.55 4.40
CA GLY A 68 13.92 -30.15 3.84
C GLY A 68 12.65 -29.31 3.61
N THR A 69 12.65 -27.97 3.56
CA THR A 69 11.47 -27.20 3.09
C THR A 69 11.77 -26.19 1.97
N LYS A 70 10.77 -25.99 1.12
CA LYS A 70 10.88 -25.55 -0.29
C LYS A 70 11.49 -24.15 -0.44
N LYS A 71 12.62 -24.08 -1.16
CA LYS A 71 13.18 -22.83 -1.69
C LYS A 71 12.17 -22.12 -2.58
N VAL A 72 11.53 -21.08 -2.07
CA VAL A 72 10.84 -20.13 -2.94
C VAL A 72 11.92 -19.28 -3.60
N ALA A 73 12.27 -19.58 -4.86
CA ALA A 73 13.19 -18.75 -5.61
C ALA A 73 12.71 -17.29 -5.53
N ILE A 74 13.64 -16.33 -5.40
CA ILE A 74 13.32 -14.90 -5.19
C ILE A 74 12.30 -14.40 -6.24
N GLY A 75 12.36 -14.91 -7.47
CA GLY A 75 11.36 -14.61 -8.52
C GLY A 75 9.95 -15.13 -8.23
N ALA A 76 9.80 -16.34 -7.69
CA ALA A 76 8.50 -16.89 -7.29
C ALA A 76 7.93 -16.15 -6.08
N GLY A 77 8.77 -15.74 -5.13
CA GLY A 77 8.37 -14.94 -3.98
C GLY A 77 7.84 -13.56 -4.38
N LEU A 78 8.48 -12.91 -5.35
CA LEU A 78 8.01 -11.62 -5.86
C LEU A 78 6.73 -11.72 -6.68
N ALA A 79 6.55 -12.78 -7.47
CA ALA A 79 5.30 -13.02 -8.19
C ALA A 79 4.12 -13.22 -7.22
N LEU A 80 4.33 -13.98 -6.13
CA LEU A 80 3.33 -14.15 -5.06
C LEU A 80 3.06 -12.85 -4.33
N ALA A 81 4.12 -12.09 -4.01
CA ALA A 81 4.01 -10.79 -3.36
C ALA A 81 3.20 -9.80 -4.22
N LEU A 82 3.41 -9.78 -5.53
CA LEU A 82 2.63 -9.01 -6.48
C LEU A 82 1.17 -9.51 -6.51
N GLN A 83 0.93 -10.81 -6.54
CA GLN A 83 -0.42 -11.36 -6.54
C GLN A 83 -1.20 -11.06 -5.24
N VAL A 84 -0.52 -11.07 -4.10
CA VAL A 84 -1.09 -10.68 -2.81
C VAL A 84 -1.33 -9.17 -2.75
N GLY A 85 -0.39 -8.36 -3.22
CA GLY A 85 -0.55 -6.90 -3.34
C GLY A 85 -1.70 -6.52 -4.25
N LEU A 86 -1.86 -7.24 -5.37
CA LEU A 86 -3.05 -7.18 -6.21
C LEU A 86 -4.28 -7.52 -5.38
N ARG A 87 -4.41 -8.73 -4.81
CA ARG A 87 -5.60 -9.12 -4.04
C ARG A 87 -5.97 -8.13 -2.93
N PHE A 88 -4.97 -7.57 -2.25
CA PHE A 88 -5.13 -6.55 -1.22
C PHE A 88 -5.72 -5.24 -1.78
N ALA A 89 -5.21 -4.76 -2.92
CA ALA A 89 -5.74 -3.61 -3.63
C ALA A 89 -7.12 -3.87 -4.27
N LEU A 90 -7.40 -5.13 -4.64
CA LEU A 90 -8.56 -5.58 -5.43
C LEU A 90 -9.78 -5.98 -4.57
N GLY A 91 -9.85 -5.62 -3.29
CA GLY A 91 -11.02 -5.92 -2.43
C GLY A 91 -12.29 -5.09 -2.71
N GLY A 92 -12.60 -4.77 -3.98
CA GLY A 92 -13.72 -3.93 -4.41
C GLY A 92 -13.82 -3.77 -5.94
N PRO A 93 -14.69 -2.89 -6.49
CA PRO A 93 -14.95 -2.77 -7.94
C PRO A 93 -13.73 -2.44 -8.82
N LEU A 94 -12.63 -1.93 -8.23
CA LEU A 94 -11.33 -1.81 -8.92
C LEU A 94 -10.74 -3.16 -9.38
N ALA A 95 -11.21 -4.28 -8.81
CA ALA A 95 -10.87 -5.64 -9.22
C ALA A 95 -11.08 -5.90 -10.73
N LEU A 96 -12.07 -5.22 -11.31
CA LEU A 96 -12.43 -5.37 -12.71
C LEU A 96 -11.48 -4.59 -13.65
N VAL A 97 -10.81 -3.55 -13.15
CA VAL A 97 -9.97 -2.66 -13.96
C VAL A 97 -8.55 -3.19 -14.12
N LEU A 98 -8.03 -3.93 -13.13
CA LEU A 98 -6.83 -4.75 -13.27
C LEU A 98 -7.16 -6.09 -13.98
N THR A 99 -7.58 -5.99 -15.23
CA THR A 99 -7.83 -7.15 -16.11
C THR A 99 -6.58 -8.02 -16.27
N ALA A 100 -6.77 -9.30 -16.64
CA ALA A 100 -5.69 -10.29 -16.79
C ALA A 100 -4.49 -9.80 -17.64
N ALA A 101 -4.74 -8.94 -18.65
CA ALA A 101 -3.70 -8.34 -19.48
C ALA A 101 -2.77 -7.39 -18.70
N ALA A 102 -3.31 -6.57 -17.79
CA ALA A 102 -2.50 -5.72 -16.92
C ALA A 102 -1.60 -6.56 -16.00
N GLY A 103 -2.14 -7.63 -15.42
CA GLY A 103 -1.41 -8.59 -14.57
C GLY A 103 -0.23 -9.27 -15.29
N ALA A 104 -0.46 -9.83 -16.47
CA ALA A 104 0.59 -10.49 -17.26
C ALA A 104 1.72 -9.52 -17.62
N SER A 105 1.36 -8.28 -18.00
CA SER A 105 2.34 -7.26 -18.35
C SER A 105 3.19 -6.81 -17.15
N MET A 106 2.61 -6.81 -15.94
CA MET A 106 3.34 -6.50 -14.69
C MET A 106 4.30 -7.63 -14.32
N LEU A 107 3.86 -8.89 -14.44
CA LEU A 107 4.73 -10.05 -14.20
C LEU A 107 5.91 -10.09 -15.16
N ALA A 108 5.67 -9.89 -16.46
CA ALA A 108 6.73 -9.84 -17.46
C ALA A 108 7.74 -8.71 -17.16
N TYR A 109 7.24 -7.54 -16.74
CA TYR A 109 8.11 -6.43 -16.34
C TYR A 109 8.92 -6.74 -15.08
N LEU A 110 8.28 -7.33 -14.06
CA LEU A 110 8.92 -7.73 -12.80
C LEU A 110 10.06 -8.72 -13.03
N VAL A 111 9.85 -9.74 -13.87
CA VAL A 111 10.90 -10.72 -14.19
C VAL A 111 12.09 -10.07 -14.88
N ARG A 112 11.82 -9.15 -15.84
CA ARG A 112 12.88 -8.44 -16.57
C ARG A 112 13.63 -7.40 -15.73
N ASN A 113 12.95 -6.76 -14.77
CA ASN A 113 13.47 -5.63 -14.00
C ASN A 113 13.57 -5.93 -12.49
N GLN A 114 13.75 -7.21 -12.14
CA GLN A 114 13.66 -7.68 -10.76
C GLN A 114 14.55 -6.90 -9.78
N LYS A 115 15.78 -6.57 -10.18
CA LYS A 115 16.74 -5.84 -9.35
C LYS A 115 16.27 -4.41 -9.04
N ASP A 116 15.83 -3.67 -10.05
CA ASP A 116 15.32 -2.29 -9.90
C ASP A 116 14.06 -2.27 -9.01
N VAL A 117 13.12 -3.17 -9.30
CA VAL A 117 11.89 -3.30 -8.52
C VAL A 117 12.21 -3.64 -7.06
N LEU A 118 13.13 -4.57 -6.80
CA LEU A 118 13.53 -4.92 -5.44
C LEU A 118 14.14 -3.75 -4.67
N GLN A 119 14.97 -2.93 -5.32
CA GLN A 119 15.54 -1.74 -4.69
C GLN A 119 14.45 -0.74 -4.30
N LYS A 120 13.50 -0.48 -5.21
CA LYS A 120 12.33 0.38 -4.95
C LYS A 120 11.46 -0.16 -3.83
N VAL A 121 11.20 -1.47 -3.81
CA VAL A 121 10.45 -2.13 -2.73
C VAL A 121 11.07 -1.84 -1.36
N GLN A 122 12.40 -1.90 -1.24
CA GLN A 122 13.07 -1.60 0.03
C GLN A 122 12.89 -0.13 0.44
N ARG A 123 13.05 0.80 -0.51
CA ARG A 123 12.83 2.23 -0.26
C ARG A 123 11.38 2.50 0.17
N TYR A 124 10.43 1.95 -0.56
CA TYR A 124 9.01 2.17 -0.30
C TYR A 124 8.55 1.59 1.03
N ARG A 125 9.15 0.50 1.51
CA ARG A 125 8.90 0.02 2.89
C ARG A 125 9.28 1.05 3.95
N GLY A 126 10.36 1.79 3.73
CA GLY A 126 10.76 2.91 4.59
C GLY A 126 9.70 4.03 4.57
N VAL A 127 9.29 4.45 3.37
CA VAL A 127 8.25 5.49 3.19
C VAL A 127 6.92 5.07 3.81
N ILE A 128 6.49 3.83 3.61
CA ILE A 128 5.26 3.27 4.20
C ILE A 128 5.35 3.26 5.72
N ALA A 129 6.46 2.78 6.31
CA ALA A 129 6.63 2.72 7.76
C ALA A 129 6.64 4.11 8.40
N GLU A 130 7.26 5.11 7.75
CA GLU A 130 7.21 6.49 8.22
C GLU A 130 5.80 7.08 8.11
N THR A 131 5.10 6.78 7.02
CA THR A 131 3.71 7.23 6.81
C THR A 131 2.75 6.60 7.80
N GLU A 132 2.93 5.33 8.14
CA GLU A 132 2.15 4.63 9.17
C GLU A 132 2.33 5.29 10.54
N LYS A 133 3.57 5.65 10.91
CA LYS A 133 3.85 6.40 12.15
C LYS A 133 3.15 7.76 12.15
N LYS A 134 3.22 8.51 11.04
CA LYS A 134 2.54 9.81 10.90
C LYS A 134 1.02 9.63 11.01
N TYR A 135 0.45 8.66 10.32
CA TYR A 135 -0.97 8.33 10.40
C TYR A 135 -1.38 7.99 11.84
N ALA A 136 -0.64 7.12 12.52
CA ALA A 136 -0.91 6.74 13.91
C ALA A 136 -0.79 7.94 14.87
N SER A 137 0.18 8.84 14.65
CA SER A 137 0.30 10.08 15.42
C SER A 137 -0.89 11.03 15.19
N THR A 138 -1.40 11.10 13.96
CA THR A 138 -2.61 11.85 13.59
C THR A 138 -3.89 11.22 14.15
N VAL A 139 -3.93 9.91 14.34
CA VAL A 139 -5.12 9.27 14.96
C VAL A 139 -5.06 9.39 16.47
N SER A 140 -3.90 9.24 17.08
CA SER A 140 -3.72 9.37 18.54
C SER A 140 -3.99 10.78 19.02
N GLY A 141 -3.41 11.82 18.41
CA GLY A 141 -3.67 13.19 18.86
C GLY A 141 -5.14 13.62 18.71
N TRP A 142 -5.90 13.07 17.75
CA TRP A 142 -7.34 13.26 17.68
C TRP A 142 -8.06 12.59 18.85
N ARG A 143 -7.68 11.35 19.19
CA ARG A 143 -8.21 10.63 20.36
C ARG A 143 -7.89 11.33 21.67
N ASP A 144 -6.74 11.98 21.74
CA ASP A 144 -6.28 12.75 22.90
C ASP A 144 -6.92 14.16 22.95
N GLY A 145 -7.73 14.54 21.96
CA GLY A 145 -8.45 15.82 21.91
C GLY A 145 -7.61 17.01 21.45
N ASN A 146 -6.42 16.78 20.89
CA ASN A 146 -5.53 17.85 20.41
C ASN A 146 -6.05 18.54 19.13
N TYR A 147 -6.96 17.91 18.41
CA TYR A 147 -7.60 18.45 17.21
C TYR A 147 -8.95 17.78 16.97
N ASP A 148 -9.83 18.48 16.24
CA ASP A 148 -11.16 17.99 15.90
C ASP A 148 -11.14 16.98 14.73
N LEU A 149 -12.32 16.43 14.44
CA LEU A 149 -12.50 15.42 13.39
C LEU A 149 -12.18 15.96 11.98
N ALA A 150 -12.53 17.21 11.70
CA ALA A 150 -12.28 17.82 10.39
C ALA A 150 -10.78 18.06 10.17
N GLN A 151 -10.08 18.52 11.22
CA GLN A 151 -8.64 18.72 11.23
C GLN A 151 -7.90 17.39 11.03
N ARG A 152 -8.30 16.33 11.75
CA ARG A 152 -7.77 14.98 11.55
C ARG A 152 -7.92 14.52 10.10
N ASN A 153 -9.11 14.67 9.52
CA ASN A 153 -9.39 14.24 8.15
C ASN A 153 -8.53 15.01 7.13
N LEU A 154 -8.42 16.33 7.27
CA LEU A 154 -7.56 17.15 6.41
C LEU A 154 -6.07 16.77 6.52
N MET A 155 -5.59 16.44 7.72
CA MET A 155 -4.23 15.95 7.93
C MET A 155 -4.01 14.60 7.26
N ILE A 156 -4.97 13.69 7.34
CA ILE A 156 -4.92 12.38 6.67
C ILE A 156 -4.95 12.55 5.14
N ASP A 157 -5.78 13.45 4.60
CA ASP A 157 -5.81 13.79 3.18
C ASP A 157 -4.48 14.38 2.69
N GLY A 158 -3.90 15.30 3.46
CA GLY A 158 -2.58 15.86 3.18
C GLY A 158 -1.49 14.80 3.20
N LEU A 159 -1.55 13.89 4.17
CA LEU A 159 -0.64 12.75 4.27
C LEU A 159 -0.76 11.80 3.08
N LEU A 160 -1.99 11.53 2.61
CA LEU A 160 -2.24 10.69 1.43
C LEU A 160 -1.59 11.28 0.18
N LYS A 161 -1.83 12.58 -0.09
CA LYS A 161 -1.24 13.27 -1.24
C LYS A 161 0.28 13.27 -1.19
N ARG A 162 0.85 13.54 -0.01
CA ARG A 162 2.30 13.53 0.20
C ARG A 162 2.88 12.13 -0.03
N PHE A 163 2.27 11.10 0.54
CA PHE A 163 2.70 9.72 0.37
C PHE A 163 2.79 9.31 -1.10
N VAL A 164 1.77 9.64 -1.89
CA VAL A 164 1.77 9.32 -3.34
C VAL A 164 2.88 10.10 -4.09
N SER A 165 3.24 11.31 -3.65
CA SER A 165 4.40 12.04 -4.20
C SER A 165 5.72 11.41 -3.79
N ASP A 166 5.89 11.09 -2.50
CA ASP A 166 7.11 10.50 -1.95
C ASP A 166 7.43 9.15 -2.60
N VAL A 167 6.41 8.35 -2.93
CA VAL A 167 6.57 7.10 -3.71
C VAL A 167 7.05 7.36 -5.15
N ASP A 168 6.68 8.49 -5.73
CA ASP A 168 7.05 8.82 -7.11
C ASP A 168 8.49 9.31 -7.25
N GLU A 169 8.98 10.01 -6.22
CA GLU A 169 10.30 10.62 -6.15
C GLU A 169 11.40 9.67 -5.63
N ALA A 170 11.03 8.57 -4.96
CA ALA A 170 11.94 7.61 -4.32
C ALA A 170 12.46 6.49 -5.25
#